data_AF-A0A8T6V780-F1
#
_entry.id   AF-A0A8T6V780-F1
#
_cell.length_a   1.000
_cell.length_b   1.000
_cell.length_c   1.000
_cell.angle_alpha   90.00
_cell.angle_beta   90.00
_cell.angle_gamma   90.00
#
_symmetry.space_group_name_H-M   'P 1'
#
loop_
_entity.id
_entity.type
_entity.pdbx_description
1 polymer ?
#
loop_
_entity_poly.entity_id
_entity_poly.type
_entity_poly.pdbx_seq_one_letter_code
_entity_poly.pdbx_strand_id
1 'polypeptide(L)'
;MTSAEKVSKEWDLQKNKWELSDWDLKFSNQKRHLGYCRPKKKVISISKAFMETNPFPIIKDTLLHEIAHALHFLETGKTNHSNGWKKFALRVGCEPKRCATGEGKLCWCLSCV
;
A
#
# COMPACT_ATOMS: atom_id res chain seq x y z
N MET A 1 -10.03 -4.22 -14.02
CA MET A 1 -9.59 -5.37 -13.21
C MET A 1 -8.07 -5.51 -13.28
N THR A 2 -7.44 -5.84 -12.17
CA THR A 2 -5.98 -5.92 -12.01
C THR A 2 -5.57 -7.36 -11.68
N SER A 3 -4.61 -7.93 -12.40
CA SER A 3 -4.13 -9.29 -12.14
C SER A 3 -3.10 -9.34 -11.00
N ALA A 4 -3.07 -10.47 -10.27
CA ALA A 4 -2.08 -10.73 -9.23
C ALA A 4 -0.64 -10.70 -9.76
N GLU A 5 -0.42 -11.20 -10.97
CA GLU A 5 0.89 -11.17 -11.64
C GLU A 5 1.38 -9.74 -11.84
N LYS A 6 0.50 -8.82 -12.26
CA LYS A 6 0.87 -7.42 -12.49
C LYS A 6 1.27 -6.72 -11.18
N VAL A 7 0.55 -7.01 -10.10
CA VAL A 7 0.90 -6.49 -8.76
C VAL A 7 2.20 -7.10 -8.25
N SER A 8 2.42 -8.41 -8.49
CA SER A 8 3.65 -9.10 -8.08
C SER A 8 4.88 -8.52 -8.79
N LYS A 9 4.79 -8.26 -10.10
CA LYS A 9 5.87 -7.59 -10.86
C LYS A 9 6.17 -6.19 -10.33
N GLU A 10 5.15 -5.39 -10.04
CA GLU A 10 5.36 -4.06 -9.43
C GLU A 10 5.99 -4.19 -8.05
N TRP A 11 5.55 -5.16 -7.25
CA TRP A 11 6.15 -5.45 -5.95
C TRP A 11 7.63 -5.79 -6.05
N ASP A 12 8.05 -6.66 -6.97
CA ASP A 12 9.46 -7.03 -7.12
C ASP A 12 10.33 -5.82 -7.47
N LEU A 13 9.84 -4.92 -8.32
CA LEU A 13 10.51 -3.67 -8.65
C LEU A 13 10.68 -2.77 -7.43
N GLN A 14 9.61 -2.57 -6.66
CA GLN A 14 9.66 -1.72 -5.48
C GLN A 14 10.45 -2.36 -4.33
N LYS A 15 10.33 -3.67 -4.14
CA LYS A 15 11.05 -4.47 -3.16
C LYS A 15 12.56 -4.31 -3.34
N ASN A 16 13.03 -4.44 -4.58
CA ASN A 16 14.45 -4.24 -4.90
C ASN A 16 14.87 -2.78 -4.74
N LYS A 17 14.05 -1.83 -5.20
CA LYS A 17 14.34 -0.39 -5.09
C LYS A 17 14.48 0.09 -3.65
N TRP A 18 13.71 -0.48 -2.73
CA TRP A 18 13.61 -0.06 -1.33
C TRP A 18 14.28 -1.03 -0.35
N GLU A 19 15.06 -1.99 -0.86
CA GLU A 19 15.82 -2.96 -0.06
C GLU A 19 14.94 -3.80 0.91
N LEU A 20 13.71 -4.11 0.51
CA LEU A 20 12.74 -4.88 1.32
C LEU A 20 12.84 -6.39 1.06
N SER A 21 14.05 -6.91 0.87
CA SER A 21 14.31 -8.30 0.41
C SER A 21 13.69 -9.38 1.31
N ASP A 22 13.56 -9.09 2.61
CA ASP A 22 13.00 -9.94 3.65
C ASP A 22 11.51 -9.69 3.93
N TRP A 23 10.85 -8.89 3.09
CA TRP A 23 9.40 -8.67 3.14
C TRP A 23 8.64 -9.56 2.16
N ASP A 24 7.44 -9.94 2.58
CA ASP A 24 6.49 -10.73 1.80
C ASP A 24 5.33 -9.88 1.29
N LEU A 25 4.98 -10.06 0.01
CA LEU A 25 3.68 -9.66 -0.52
C LEU A 25 2.66 -10.79 -0.35
N LYS A 26 1.49 -10.49 0.21
CA LYS A 26 0.37 -11.43 0.32
C LYS A 26 -0.89 -10.89 -0.37
N PHE A 27 -1.68 -11.80 -0.90
CA PHE A 27 -2.99 -11.49 -1.45
C PHE A 27 -4.07 -12.03 -0.53
N SER A 28 -4.93 -11.16 -0.01
CA SER A 28 -5.99 -11.49 0.94
C SER A 28 -7.37 -11.34 0.32
N ASN A 29 -8.41 -11.92 0.93
CA ASN A 29 -9.81 -11.77 0.49
C ASN A 29 -10.56 -10.69 1.29
N GLN A 30 -9.85 -9.69 1.81
CA GLN A 30 -10.40 -8.68 2.71
C GLN A 30 -11.30 -7.70 1.96
N LYS A 31 -12.52 -7.47 2.44
CA LYS A 31 -13.51 -6.61 1.75
C LYS A 31 -13.69 -5.23 2.39
N ARG A 32 -13.03 -4.99 3.54
CA ARG A 32 -13.08 -3.71 4.28
C ARG A 32 -11.91 -2.80 3.94
N HIS A 33 -10.83 -3.37 3.45
CA HIS A 33 -9.60 -2.64 3.20
C HIS A 33 -8.86 -3.10 1.95
N LEU A 34 -8.25 -2.13 1.27
CA LEU A 34 -7.54 -2.31 0.00
C LEU A 34 -6.20 -3.01 0.17
N GLY A 35 -5.50 -2.65 1.24
CA GLY A 35 -4.24 -3.23 1.65
C GLY A 35 -4.01 -3.03 3.14
N TYR A 36 -2.92 -3.62 3.64
CA TYR A 36 -2.40 -3.34 4.98
C TYR A 36 -0.93 -3.77 5.09
N CYS A 37 -0.22 -3.14 6.01
CA CYS A 37 1.15 -3.45 6.37
C CYS A 37 1.23 -4.04 7.78
N ARG A 38 1.95 -5.16 7.94
CA ARG A 38 2.29 -5.77 9.23
C ARG A 38 3.80 -5.71 9.41
N PRO A 39 4.35 -4.57 9.88
CA PRO A 39 5.78 -4.35 9.87
C PRO A 39 6.57 -5.30 10.77
N LYS A 40 6.05 -5.64 11.96
CA LYS A 40 6.68 -6.63 12.86
C LYS A 40 6.80 -8.02 12.24
N LYS A 41 5.96 -8.34 11.26
CA LYS A 41 5.98 -9.61 10.51
C LYS A 41 6.60 -9.46 9.11
N LYS A 42 7.01 -8.24 8.72
CA LYS A 42 7.52 -7.89 7.40
C LYS A 42 6.59 -8.33 6.26
N VAL A 43 5.28 -8.09 6.42
CA VAL A 43 4.26 -8.45 5.43
C VAL A 43 3.56 -7.21 4.92
N ILE A 44 3.43 -7.10 3.60
CA ILE A 44 2.49 -6.21 2.92
C ILE A 44 1.41 -7.07 2.28
N SER A 45 0.15 -6.66 2.41
CA SER A 45 -0.98 -7.38 1.84
C SER A 45 -1.84 -6.49 0.98
N ILE A 46 -2.29 -7.03 -0.16
CA ILE A 46 -3.28 -6.41 -1.05
C ILE A 46 -4.54 -7.28 -1.10
N SER A 47 -5.72 -6.68 -1.22
CA SER A 47 -6.98 -7.41 -1.32
C SER A 47 -7.31 -7.81 -2.76
N LYS A 48 -7.51 -9.11 -2.99
CA LYS A 48 -7.99 -9.68 -4.26
C LYS A 48 -9.36 -9.13 -4.66
N ALA A 49 -10.28 -8.99 -3.70
CA ALA A 49 -11.63 -8.49 -3.96
C ALA A 49 -11.61 -7.06 -4.53
N PHE A 50 -10.65 -6.25 -4.09
CA PHE A 50 -10.47 -4.91 -4.64
C PHE A 50 -9.66 -4.91 -5.93
N MET A 51 -8.70 -5.81 -6.12
CA MET A 51 -7.98 -5.96 -7.40
C MET A 51 -8.93 -6.27 -8.56
N GLU A 52 -9.96 -7.07 -8.32
CA GLU A 52 -10.98 -7.42 -9.32
C GLU A 52 -11.79 -6.18 -9.75
N THR A 53 -12.16 -5.34 -8.79
CA THR A 53 -13.05 -4.20 -9.00
C THR A 53 -12.34 -2.89 -9.35
N ASN A 54 -11.01 -2.84 -9.21
CA ASN A 54 -10.23 -1.61 -9.39
C ASN A 54 -9.18 -1.72 -10.52
N PRO A 55 -8.86 -0.59 -11.18
CA PRO A 55 -7.81 -0.55 -12.19
C PRO A 55 -6.41 -0.59 -11.56
N PHE A 56 -5.39 -0.91 -12.36
CA PHE A 56 -4.03 -1.09 -11.84
C PHE A 56 -3.41 0.15 -11.21
N PRO A 57 -3.55 1.38 -11.75
CA PRO A 57 -3.01 2.58 -11.10
C PRO A 57 -3.54 2.71 -9.68
N ILE A 58 -4.79 2.26 -9.49
CA ILE A 58 -5.44 2.32 -8.21
C ILE A 58 -4.71 1.34 -7.26
N ILE A 59 -4.66 0.05 -7.60
CA ILE A 59 -3.94 -0.96 -6.79
C ILE A 59 -2.46 -0.66 -6.58
N LYS A 60 -1.79 -0.06 -7.56
CA LYS A 60 -0.38 0.36 -7.47
C LYS A 60 -0.20 1.41 -6.38
N ASP A 61 -1.04 2.44 -6.33
CA ASP A 61 -0.97 3.45 -5.27
C ASP A 61 -1.19 2.84 -3.88
N THR A 62 -2.13 1.88 -3.75
CA THR A 62 -2.29 1.09 -2.50
C THR A 62 -1.01 0.35 -2.13
N LEU A 63 -0.34 -0.30 -3.08
CA LEU A 63 0.92 -1.00 -2.82
C LEU A 63 2.00 -0.02 -2.32
N LEU A 64 2.13 1.13 -2.96
CA LEU A 64 3.08 2.18 -2.55
C LEU A 64 2.75 2.74 -1.16
N HIS A 65 1.47 2.88 -0.82
CA HIS A 65 1.02 3.27 0.52
C HIS A 65 1.53 2.32 1.60
N GLU A 66 1.37 1.02 1.40
CA GLU A 66 1.83 0.01 2.36
C GLU A 66 3.36 -0.10 2.45
N ILE A 67 4.06 0.15 1.33
CA ILE A 67 5.53 0.28 1.32
C ILE A 67 5.96 1.50 2.11
N ALA A 68 5.27 2.65 2.00
CA ALA A 68 5.57 3.82 2.81
C ALA A 68 5.41 3.53 4.31
N HIS A 69 4.43 2.71 4.70
CA HIS A 69 4.31 2.23 6.08
C HIS A 69 5.49 1.37 6.51
N ALA A 70 5.94 0.44 5.64
CA ALA A 70 7.11 -0.39 5.92
C ALA A 70 8.36 0.47 6.17
N LEU A 71 8.66 1.40 5.27
CA LEU A 71 9.83 2.28 5.36
C LEU A 71 9.77 3.21 6.57
N HIS A 72 8.61 3.82 6.83
CA HIS A 72 8.42 4.66 7.99
C HIS A 72 8.62 3.89 9.30
N PHE A 73 8.16 2.63 9.36
CA PHE A 73 8.37 1.78 10.52
C PHE A 73 9.83 1.39 10.69
N LEU A 74 10.53 1.02 9.61
CA LEU A 74 11.96 0.68 9.67
C LEU A 74 12.79 1.86 10.21
N GLU A 75 12.43 3.08 9.83
CA GLU A 75 13.12 4.30 10.28
C GLU A 75 12.76 4.69 11.72
N THR A 76 11.49 4.59 12.12
CA THR A 76 10.99 5.25 13.35
C THR A 76 10.36 4.33 14.39
N GLY A 77 10.10 3.07 14.04
CA GLY A 77 9.30 2.13 14.82
C GLY A 77 7.80 2.48 14.91
N LYS A 78 7.32 3.50 14.18
CA LYS A 78 5.93 3.99 14.24
C LYS A 78 5.13 3.56 13.00
N THR A 79 3.82 3.37 13.20
CA THR A 79 2.89 2.92 12.14
C THR A 79 1.84 3.97 11.76
N ASN A 80 1.89 5.15 12.35
CA ASN A 80 0.92 6.21 12.11
C ASN A 80 1.20 7.00 10.82
N HIS A 81 0.17 7.65 10.27
CA HIS A 81 0.28 8.59 9.15
C HIS A 81 0.79 9.98 9.59
N SER A 82 1.86 10.00 10.41
CA SER A 82 2.48 11.25 10.84
C SER A 82 3.16 11.98 9.67
N ASN A 83 3.70 13.18 9.93
CA ASN A 83 4.50 13.90 8.94
C ASN A 83 5.72 13.08 8.47
N GLY A 84 6.25 12.17 9.30
CA GLY A 84 7.28 11.22 8.91
C GLY A 84 6.79 10.30 7.80
N TRP A 85 5.65 9.63 8.00
CA TRP A 85 5.04 8.76 7.00
C TRP A 85 4.72 9.50 5.70
N LYS A 86 4.18 10.73 5.77
CA LYS A 86 3.86 11.53 4.56
C LYS A 86 5.11 11.79 3.69
N LYS A 87 6.26 12.01 4.32
CA LYS A 87 7.54 12.16 3.60
C LYS A 87 7.88 10.87 2.84
N PHE A 88 7.70 9.71 3.47
CA PHE A 88 7.89 8.42 2.80
C PHE A 88 6.86 8.18 1.69
N ALA A 89 5.59 8.49 1.92
CA ALA A 89 4.53 8.36 0.91
C ALA A 89 4.89 9.15 -0.37
N LEU A 90 5.26 10.42 -0.22
CA LEU A 90 5.73 11.25 -1.34
C LEU A 90 7.00 10.68 -1.98
N ARG A 91 7.96 10.21 -1.18
CA ARG A 91 9.22 9.65 -1.65
C ARG A 91 9.04 8.37 -2.48
N VAL A 92 8.08 7.52 -2.12
CA VAL A 92 7.76 6.30 -2.88
C VAL A 92 6.86 6.57 -4.09
N GLY A 93 6.31 7.78 -4.21
CA GLY A 93 5.39 8.17 -5.27
C GLY A 93 3.92 7.83 -5.00
N CYS A 94 3.57 7.56 -3.74
CA CYS A 94 2.17 7.47 -3.30
C CYS A 94 1.63 8.90 -3.11
N GLU A 95 0.41 9.14 -3.57
CA GLU A 95 -0.25 10.42 -3.34
C GLU A 95 -0.92 10.45 -1.95
N PRO A 96 -0.45 11.23 -0.96
CA PRO A 96 -0.98 11.20 0.41
C PRO A 96 -2.27 12.04 0.54
N LYS A 97 -3.25 11.81 -0.33
CA LYS A 97 -4.56 12.46 -0.25
C LYS A 97 -5.48 11.67 0.67
N ARG A 98 -6.00 12.34 1.70
CA ARG A 98 -7.13 11.81 2.48
C ARG A 98 -8.41 11.92 1.66
N CYS A 99 -9.25 10.90 1.79
CA CYS A 99 -10.56 10.86 1.18
C CYS A 99 -11.44 12.01 1.68
N ALA A 100 -11.92 12.87 0.77
CA ALA A 100 -13.04 13.74 1.02
C ALA A 100 -14.32 12.97 0.68
N THR A 101 -15.28 12.96 1.60
CA THR A 101 -16.61 12.39 1.41
C THR A 101 -17.35 13.16 0.32
N GLY A 102 -17.57 12.55 -0.85
CA GLY A 102 -18.36 13.14 -1.92
C GLY A 102 -18.07 12.50 -3.28
N GLU A 103 -19.06 11.78 -3.78
CA GLU A 103 -19.28 11.30 -5.15
C GLU A 103 -18.06 11.05 -6.07
N GLY A 104 -17.81 9.76 -6.33
CA GLY A 104 -17.19 9.31 -7.59
C GLY A 104 -15.67 9.37 -7.69
N LYS A 105 -14.94 9.76 -6.64
CA LYS A 105 -13.48 9.61 -6.59
C LYS A 105 -13.08 8.77 -5.38
N LEU A 106 -12.68 7.52 -5.64
CA LEU A 106 -11.99 6.69 -4.67
C LEU A 106 -10.72 7.43 -4.26
N CYS A 107 -10.78 8.12 -3.12
CA CYS A 107 -9.62 8.75 -2.53
C CYS A 107 -9.13 7.87 -1.36
N TRP A 108 -7.83 7.75 -1.27
CA TRP A 108 -7.21 6.49 -0.87
C TRP A 108 -6.83 6.47 0.59
N CYS A 109 -7.83 6.27 1.43
CA CYS A 109 -7.61 6.08 2.85
C CYS A 109 -8.77 5.35 3.53
N LEU A 110 -9.49 4.47 2.82
CA LEU A 110 -10.69 3.85 3.39
C LEU A 110 -10.38 2.77 4.43
N SER A 111 -9.10 2.56 4.81
CA SER A 111 -8.78 1.25 5.29
C SER A 111 -7.49 0.98 6.06
N CYS A 112 -6.78 2.01 6.54
CA CYS A 112 -5.83 1.82 7.63
C CYS A 112 -6.46 2.42 8.88
N VAL A 113 -7.15 1.56 9.65
CA VAL A 113 -7.53 1.83 11.05
C VAL A 113 -6.48 1.20 11.94
#